data_AF-A0A963MZR1-F1
#
_entry.id   AF-A0A963MZR1-F1
#
_cell.length_a   1.000
_cell.length_b   1.000
_cell.length_c   1.000
_cell.angle_alpha   90.00
_cell.angle_beta   90.00
_cell.angle_gamma   90.00
#
_symmetry.space_group_name_H-M   'P 1'
#
loop_
_entity.id
_entity.type
_entity.pdbx_description
1 polymer ?
#
loop_
_entity_poly.entity_id
_entity_poly.type
_entity_poly.pdbx_seq_one_letter_code
_entity_poly.pdbx_strand_id
1 'polypeptide(L)'
;MLIEHLHALQDHFGHLATRHLRALAHRMGLPMAAVFETATFYAHFDIVDDDEAPPPPVTIRVCDSLSCQLAGAAQLKASLQAGVDARQVRVINAPCMGRCHEAPVVEVGHRHLGSATVAAVEAVLAAGDLSPEAIDWQRLAAYQAEGGFTLLADLRAGRVSVDQLAGMLEAAGLRGLGGAGFPTFRKWGFVRAEPAPRYMVINADEGEPGTIKDRHYLERSPHQFLEGALISAAVVDAKATYIYLRDEYPGLHHVLHEAIAELEAAGLATPGDIVLRRGAGAYICGEESALIESLEGKPG
;
A
#
# COMPACT_ATOMS: atom_id res chain seq x y z
N MET A 1 -13.83 -7.08 -7.01
CA MET A 1 -12.94 -5.96 -6.70
C MET A 1 -12.24 -5.58 -7.99
N LEU A 2 -12.56 -4.43 -8.59
CA LEU A 2 -12.10 -4.07 -9.93
C LEU A 2 -10.59 -3.79 -9.99
N ILE A 3 -10.08 -3.02 -9.04
CA ILE A 3 -8.67 -2.56 -9.01
C ILE A 3 -7.68 -3.73 -8.96
N GLU A 4 -7.94 -4.77 -8.16
CA GLU A 4 -7.08 -5.97 -8.12
C GLU A 4 -6.99 -6.68 -9.48
N HIS A 5 -8.10 -6.71 -10.23
CA HIS A 5 -8.07 -7.29 -11.57
C HIS A 5 -7.32 -6.40 -12.55
N LEU A 6 -7.36 -5.07 -12.37
CA LEU A 6 -6.54 -4.14 -13.15
C LEU A 6 -5.05 -4.34 -12.85
N HIS A 7 -4.65 -4.48 -11.57
CA HIS A 7 -3.29 -4.85 -11.22
C HIS A 7 -2.85 -6.16 -11.85
N ALA A 8 -3.67 -7.22 -11.72
CA ALA A 8 -3.32 -8.52 -12.31
C ALA A 8 -3.14 -8.46 -13.83
N LEU A 9 -3.97 -7.66 -14.54
CA LEU A 9 -3.81 -7.45 -15.97
C LEU A 9 -2.54 -6.65 -16.29
N GLN A 10 -2.28 -5.57 -15.55
CA GLN A 10 -1.09 -4.76 -15.78
C GLN A 10 0.20 -5.51 -15.46
N ASP A 11 0.27 -6.21 -14.34
CA ASP A 11 1.44 -6.99 -13.95
C ASP A 11 1.74 -8.10 -14.99
N HIS A 12 0.69 -8.66 -15.61
CA HIS A 12 0.82 -9.70 -16.62
C HIS A 12 1.21 -9.16 -18.01
N PHE A 13 0.58 -8.06 -18.46
CA PHE A 13 0.75 -7.54 -19.82
C PHE A 13 1.67 -6.31 -19.93
N GLY A 14 2.08 -5.74 -18.80
CA GLY A 14 2.83 -4.48 -18.71
C GLY A 14 2.00 -3.22 -19.03
N HIS A 15 0.71 -3.38 -19.35
CA HIS A 15 -0.23 -2.31 -19.68
C HIS A 15 -1.67 -2.85 -19.71
N LEU A 16 -2.64 -1.94 -19.75
CA LEU A 16 -4.07 -2.20 -19.87
C LEU A 16 -4.56 -1.84 -21.28
N ALA A 17 -4.53 -2.81 -22.20
CA ALA A 17 -5.10 -2.63 -23.52
C ALA A 17 -6.64 -2.52 -23.47
N THR A 18 -7.24 -1.73 -24.37
CA THR A 18 -8.70 -1.57 -24.48
C THR A 18 -9.45 -2.90 -24.62
N ARG A 19 -8.89 -3.91 -25.32
CA ARG A 19 -9.45 -5.27 -25.35
C ARG A 19 -9.48 -5.97 -23.98
N HIS A 20 -8.47 -5.76 -23.13
CA HIS A 20 -8.40 -6.39 -21.81
C HIS A 20 -9.46 -5.78 -20.88
N LEU A 21 -9.62 -4.45 -20.92
CA LEU A 21 -10.65 -3.75 -20.17
C LEU A 21 -12.07 -4.17 -20.59
N ARG A 22 -12.32 -4.34 -21.90
CA ARG A 22 -13.59 -4.87 -22.41
C ARG A 22 -13.88 -6.28 -21.92
N ALA A 23 -12.88 -7.16 -21.95
CA ALA A 23 -13.02 -8.51 -21.43
C ALA A 23 -13.29 -8.53 -19.92
N LEU A 24 -12.62 -7.66 -19.16
CA LEU A 24 -12.84 -7.52 -17.72
C LEU A 24 -14.25 -6.99 -17.41
N ALA A 25 -14.70 -5.96 -18.11
CA ALA A 25 -16.05 -5.41 -17.99
C ALA A 25 -17.11 -6.48 -18.22
N HIS A 26 -16.97 -7.27 -19.28
CA HIS A 26 -17.87 -8.40 -19.56
C HIS A 26 -17.86 -9.44 -18.44
N ARG A 27 -16.66 -9.87 -17.98
CA ARG A 27 -16.50 -10.87 -16.91
C ARG A 27 -17.11 -10.41 -15.58
N MET A 28 -16.97 -9.14 -15.25
CA MET A 28 -17.47 -8.57 -13.99
C MET A 28 -18.93 -8.13 -14.05
N GLY A 29 -19.56 -8.14 -15.23
CA GLY A 29 -20.91 -7.60 -15.41
C GLY A 29 -20.97 -6.08 -15.18
N LEU A 30 -19.87 -5.36 -15.44
CA LEU A 30 -19.78 -3.91 -15.27
C LEU A 30 -19.84 -3.20 -16.63
N PRO A 31 -20.38 -1.97 -16.70
CA PRO A 31 -20.26 -1.14 -17.89
C PRO A 31 -18.80 -0.85 -18.21
N MET A 32 -18.44 -0.87 -19.50
CA MET A 32 -17.08 -0.53 -19.95
C MET A 32 -16.64 0.86 -19.48
N ALA A 33 -17.56 1.83 -19.47
CA ALA A 33 -17.27 3.19 -18.98
C ALA A 33 -16.79 3.18 -17.52
N ALA A 34 -17.44 2.45 -16.62
CA ALA A 34 -17.05 2.37 -15.21
C ALA A 34 -15.66 1.73 -15.04
N VAL A 35 -15.35 0.69 -15.84
CA VAL A 35 -14.03 0.06 -15.83
C VAL A 35 -12.96 1.02 -16.33
N PHE A 36 -13.24 1.72 -17.43
CA PHE A 36 -12.31 2.66 -18.04
C PHE A 36 -12.06 3.86 -17.12
N GLU A 37 -13.11 4.49 -16.59
CA GLU A 37 -13.02 5.61 -15.65
C GLU A 37 -12.17 5.25 -14.43
N THR A 38 -12.44 4.09 -13.82
CA THR A 38 -11.65 3.60 -12.68
C THR A 38 -10.19 3.40 -13.08
N ALA A 39 -9.91 2.76 -14.21
CA ALA A 39 -8.54 2.56 -14.66
C ALA A 39 -7.82 3.91 -14.90
N THR A 40 -8.46 4.86 -15.58
CA THR A 40 -7.85 6.17 -15.93
C THR A 40 -7.63 7.08 -14.74
N PHE A 41 -8.33 6.85 -13.63
CA PHE A 41 -8.20 7.66 -12.42
C PHE A 41 -6.83 7.47 -11.74
N TYR A 42 -6.28 6.25 -11.78
CA TYR A 42 -5.08 5.88 -11.04
C TYR A 42 -3.82 6.07 -11.88
N ALA A 43 -2.83 6.79 -11.33
CA ALA A 43 -1.62 7.18 -12.05
C ALA A 43 -0.72 5.99 -12.44
N HIS A 44 -0.88 4.85 -11.78
CA HIS A 44 -0.02 3.70 -12.03
C HIS A 44 -0.50 2.81 -13.15
N PHE A 45 -1.75 2.95 -13.63
CA PHE A 45 -2.27 2.17 -14.74
C PHE A 45 -1.91 2.79 -16.10
N ASP A 46 -1.16 2.04 -16.91
CA ASP A 46 -0.83 2.39 -18.28
C ASP A 46 -1.92 1.89 -19.22
N ILE A 47 -2.78 2.79 -19.69
CA ILE A 47 -3.88 2.46 -20.60
C ILE A 47 -3.43 2.74 -22.03
N VAL A 48 -3.65 1.77 -22.91
CA VAL A 48 -3.17 1.81 -24.30
C VAL A 48 -4.30 1.35 -25.22
N ASP A 49 -4.53 2.09 -26.30
CA ASP A 49 -5.49 1.63 -27.31
C ASP A 49 -4.97 0.42 -28.08
N ASP A 50 -5.88 -0.40 -28.63
CA ASP A 50 -5.50 -1.68 -29.22
C ASP A 50 -4.54 -1.56 -30.43
N ASP A 51 -4.53 -0.40 -31.08
CA ASP A 51 -3.67 -0.07 -32.23
C ASP A 51 -2.41 0.72 -31.86
N GLU A 52 -2.24 1.10 -30.58
CA GLU A 52 -1.09 1.85 -30.09
C GLU A 52 0.06 0.93 -29.67
N ALA A 53 1.29 1.45 -29.78
CA ALA A 53 2.46 0.71 -29.32
C ALA A 53 2.47 0.65 -27.78
N PRO A 54 2.78 -0.50 -27.16
CA PRO A 54 2.86 -0.61 -25.72
C PRO A 54 4.00 0.27 -25.16
N PRO A 55 3.93 0.64 -23.87
CA PRO A 55 5.02 1.35 -23.22
C PRO A 55 6.31 0.51 -23.26
N PRO A 56 7.48 1.17 -23.23
CA PRO A 56 8.76 0.48 -23.10
C PRO A 56 8.76 -0.48 -21.90
N PRO A 57 9.48 -1.62 -22.00
CA PRO A 57 9.41 -2.70 -21.01
C PRO A 57 9.89 -2.29 -19.62
N VAL A 58 10.75 -1.27 -19.52
CA VAL A 58 11.21 -0.74 -18.24
C VAL A 58 10.74 0.70 -18.08
N THR A 59 10.12 0.99 -16.94
CA THR A 59 9.79 2.36 -16.54
C THR A 59 10.71 2.79 -15.39
N ILE A 60 11.36 3.93 -15.57
CA ILE A 60 12.06 4.68 -14.54
C ILE A 60 11.13 5.78 -14.05
N ARG A 61 10.81 5.77 -12.77
CA ARG A 61 10.02 6.79 -12.10
C ARG A 61 10.94 7.66 -11.25
N VAL A 62 11.00 8.95 -11.55
CA VAL A 62 11.79 9.90 -10.77
C VAL A 62 10.83 10.69 -9.86
N CYS A 63 11.05 10.60 -8.56
CA CYS A 63 10.24 11.32 -7.58
C CYS A 63 10.35 12.83 -7.80
N ASP A 64 9.22 13.51 -7.97
CA ASP A 64 9.16 14.96 -8.23
C ASP A 64 8.66 15.77 -7.04
N SER A 65 8.55 15.16 -5.86
CA SER A 65 8.19 15.82 -4.61
C SER A 65 9.30 16.74 -4.09
N LEU A 66 8.94 17.66 -3.19
CA LEU A 66 9.79 18.77 -2.75
C LEU A 66 11.20 18.33 -2.30
N SER A 67 11.32 17.30 -1.46
CA SER A 67 12.63 16.83 -0.98
C SER A 67 13.52 16.33 -2.13
N CYS A 68 12.94 15.63 -3.12
CA CYS A 68 13.67 15.14 -4.27
C CYS A 68 14.02 16.27 -5.26
N GLN A 69 13.12 17.23 -5.46
CA GLN A 69 13.39 18.43 -6.25
C GLN A 69 14.57 19.23 -5.69
N LEU A 70 14.57 19.47 -4.37
CA LEU A 70 15.67 20.14 -3.68
C LEU A 70 16.99 19.36 -3.78
N ALA A 71 16.92 18.04 -3.87
CA ALA A 71 18.08 17.16 -4.04
C ALA A 71 18.48 16.94 -5.52
N GLY A 72 17.88 17.68 -6.47
CA GLY A 72 18.29 17.67 -7.89
C GLY A 72 17.56 16.67 -8.79
N ALA A 73 16.38 16.17 -8.38
CA ALA A 73 15.62 15.19 -9.16
C ALA A 73 15.29 15.64 -10.59
N ALA A 74 15.01 16.94 -10.82
CA ALA A 74 14.77 17.46 -12.16
C ALA A 74 15.98 17.29 -13.10
N GLN A 75 17.18 17.58 -12.61
CA GLN A 75 18.43 17.41 -13.37
C GLN A 75 18.74 15.93 -13.59
N LEU A 76 18.54 15.10 -12.57
CA LEU A 76 18.71 13.65 -12.67
C LEU A 76 17.78 13.07 -13.75
N LYS A 77 16.50 13.43 -13.73
CA LYS A 77 15.52 12.98 -14.74
C LYS A 77 15.94 13.39 -16.15
N ALA A 78 16.30 14.65 -16.36
CA ALA A 78 16.73 15.14 -17.67
C ALA A 78 17.96 14.38 -18.18
N SER A 79 18.91 14.07 -17.29
CA SER A 79 20.11 13.30 -17.62
C SER A 79 19.78 11.86 -17.99
N LEU A 80 18.89 11.21 -17.23
CA LEU A 80 18.41 9.85 -17.54
C LEU A 80 17.67 9.81 -18.88
N GLN A 81 16.77 10.76 -19.13
CA GLN A 81 16.04 10.87 -20.39
C GLN A 81 16.95 11.02 -21.62
N ALA A 82 18.08 11.73 -21.47
CA ALA A 82 19.05 11.89 -22.55
C ALA A 82 19.95 10.64 -22.74
N GLY A 83 20.12 9.83 -21.71
CA GLY A 83 21.07 8.70 -21.69
C GLY A 83 20.48 7.34 -22.08
N VAL A 84 19.16 7.15 -21.98
CA VAL A 84 18.52 5.85 -22.22
C VAL A 84 17.93 5.71 -23.63
N ASP A 85 17.85 4.47 -24.15
CA ASP A 85 17.08 4.18 -25.36
C ASP A 85 15.58 4.23 -25.06
N ALA A 86 14.89 5.24 -25.60
CA ALA A 86 13.46 5.46 -25.41
C ALA A 86 12.56 4.30 -25.89
N ARG A 87 13.09 3.35 -26.68
CA ARG A 87 12.36 2.13 -27.07
C ARG A 87 12.42 1.04 -26.00
N GLN A 88 13.42 1.08 -25.13
CA GLN A 88 13.65 0.09 -24.08
C GLN A 88 13.27 0.62 -22.70
N VAL A 89 13.44 1.92 -22.48
CA VAL A 89 13.26 2.55 -21.17
C VAL A 89 12.45 3.83 -21.30
N ARG A 90 11.39 3.92 -20.51
CA ARG A 90 10.57 5.13 -20.35
C ARG A 90 10.94 5.82 -19.05
N VAL A 91 11.16 7.13 -19.06
CA VAL A 91 11.46 7.92 -17.85
C VAL A 91 10.35 8.92 -17.58
N ILE A 92 9.65 8.78 -16.45
CA ILE A 92 8.51 9.60 -16.05
C ILE A 92 8.72 10.24 -14.67
N ASN A 93 7.88 11.23 -14.35
CA ASN A 93 7.76 11.70 -12.97
C ASN A 93 6.94 10.70 -12.15
N ALA A 94 7.12 10.73 -10.84
CA ALA A 94 6.25 10.05 -9.89
C ALA A 94 6.07 10.87 -8.62
N PRO A 95 4.94 10.67 -7.92
CA PRO A 95 4.71 11.26 -6.61
C PRO A 95 5.71 10.74 -5.57
N CYS A 96 5.60 11.25 -4.33
CA CYS A 96 6.46 10.85 -3.23
C CYS A 96 6.38 9.34 -2.96
N MET A 97 7.49 8.60 -3.09
CA MET A 97 7.59 7.16 -2.80
C MET A 97 7.89 6.85 -1.32
N GLY A 98 7.57 7.77 -0.41
CA GLY A 98 7.83 7.61 1.03
C GLY A 98 9.31 7.54 1.42
N ARG A 99 10.25 7.91 0.54
CA ARG A 99 11.72 7.77 0.77
C ARG A 99 12.42 9.11 0.96
N CYS A 100 11.76 10.14 1.48
CA CYS A 100 12.32 11.50 1.50
C CYS A 100 13.69 11.65 2.21
N HIS A 101 13.99 10.81 3.21
CA HIS A 101 15.31 10.76 3.86
C HIS A 101 16.46 10.25 2.98
N GLU A 102 16.13 9.67 1.83
CA GLU A 102 17.05 9.11 0.83
C GLU A 102 17.04 9.94 -0.46
N ALA A 103 16.55 11.18 -0.45
CA ALA A 103 16.43 11.99 -1.67
C ALA A 103 17.79 12.23 -2.39
N PRO A 104 17.80 12.34 -3.74
CA PRO A 104 16.68 12.10 -4.65
C PRO A 104 16.40 10.60 -4.83
N VAL A 105 15.12 10.26 -5.00
CA VAL A 105 14.65 8.87 -5.10
C VAL A 105 14.23 8.56 -6.54
N VAL A 106 14.65 7.40 -7.03
CA VAL A 106 14.26 6.84 -8.31
C VAL A 106 13.77 5.41 -8.11
N GLU A 107 12.72 5.01 -8.82
CA GLU A 107 12.31 3.61 -8.95
C GLU A 107 12.60 3.14 -10.39
N VAL A 108 13.27 2.00 -10.54
CA VAL A 108 13.51 1.32 -11.82
C VAL A 108 12.75 -0.01 -11.78
N GLY A 109 11.61 -0.10 -12.48
CA GLY A 109 10.69 -1.23 -12.30
C GLY A 109 10.07 -1.18 -10.90
N HIS A 110 10.51 -2.05 -9.98
CA HIS A 110 10.16 -2.00 -8.54
C HIS A 110 11.39 -1.81 -7.63
N ARG A 111 12.57 -1.62 -8.22
CA ARG A 111 13.82 -1.36 -7.51
C ARG A 111 13.93 0.11 -7.17
N HIS A 112 13.87 0.45 -5.89
CA HIS A 112 14.07 1.82 -5.42
C HIS A 112 15.56 2.10 -5.22
N LEU A 113 15.97 3.32 -5.55
CA LEU A 113 17.32 3.84 -5.34
C LEU A 113 17.23 5.15 -4.55
N GLY A 114 17.89 5.16 -3.39
CA GLY A 114 18.17 6.35 -2.61
C GLY A 114 19.46 7.04 -3.06
N SER A 115 19.57 8.35 -2.82
CA SER A 115 20.67 9.21 -3.26
C SER A 115 21.04 8.95 -4.72
N ALA A 116 19.99 8.82 -5.55
CA ALA A 116 20.11 8.22 -6.87
C ALA A 116 21.02 9.04 -7.78
N THR A 117 21.84 8.34 -8.56
CA THR A 117 22.71 8.91 -9.60
C THR A 117 22.46 8.19 -10.92
N VAL A 118 22.82 8.83 -12.04
CA VAL A 118 22.72 8.21 -13.37
C VAL A 118 23.47 6.88 -13.40
N ALA A 119 24.70 6.84 -12.88
CA ALA A 119 25.51 5.63 -12.84
C ALA A 119 24.88 4.50 -12.02
N ALA A 120 24.23 4.82 -10.89
CA ALA A 120 23.54 3.81 -10.08
C ALA A 120 22.31 3.25 -10.81
N VAL A 121 21.55 4.10 -11.50
CA VAL A 121 20.39 3.68 -12.31
C VAL A 121 20.84 2.80 -13.50
N GLU A 122 21.89 3.20 -14.20
CA GLU A 122 22.48 2.42 -15.30
C GLU A 122 22.99 1.05 -14.83
N ALA A 123 23.59 0.97 -13.63
CA ALA A 123 24.02 -0.29 -13.04
C ALA A 123 22.84 -1.23 -12.77
N VAL A 124 21.71 -0.72 -12.28
CA VAL A 124 20.48 -1.52 -12.08
C VAL A 124 19.92 -1.99 -13.43
N LEU A 125 19.84 -1.11 -14.43
CA LEU A 125 19.39 -1.47 -15.77
C LEU A 125 20.27 -2.58 -16.39
N ALA A 126 21.60 -2.47 -16.24
CA ALA A 126 22.55 -3.44 -16.76
C ALA A 126 22.48 -4.79 -16.02
N ALA A 127 22.22 -4.77 -14.71
CA ALA A 127 22.04 -5.98 -13.92
C ALA A 127 20.70 -6.69 -14.24
N GLY A 128 19.67 -5.93 -14.62
CA GLY A 128 18.34 -6.45 -14.93
C GLY A 128 17.52 -6.91 -13.71
N ASP A 129 18.06 -6.76 -12.50
CA ASP A 129 17.32 -7.01 -11.26
C ASP A 129 16.47 -5.81 -10.89
N LEU A 130 15.21 -5.83 -11.34
CA LEU A 130 14.21 -4.79 -11.08
C LEU A 130 13.32 -5.10 -9.87
N SER A 131 13.66 -6.15 -9.11
CA SER A 131 12.87 -6.58 -7.96
C SER A 131 13.01 -5.60 -6.79
N PRO A 132 11.97 -5.46 -5.94
CA PRO A 132 12.10 -4.65 -4.73
C PRO A 132 13.25 -5.15 -3.85
N GLU A 133 13.89 -4.24 -3.12
CA GLU A 133 14.92 -4.62 -2.16
C GLU A 133 14.34 -5.54 -1.09
N ALA A 134 15.11 -6.57 -0.73
CA ALA A 134 14.74 -7.45 0.36
C ALA A 134 14.72 -6.66 1.68
N ILE A 135 13.63 -6.83 2.43
CA ILE A 135 13.44 -6.18 3.73
C ILE A 135 13.73 -7.25 4.78
N ASP A 136 14.62 -6.95 5.72
CA ASP A 136 14.84 -7.79 6.90
C ASP A 136 13.90 -7.32 8.02
N TRP A 137 13.09 -8.23 8.54
CA TRP A 137 11.97 -7.90 9.43
C TRP A 137 11.70 -8.99 10.46
N GLN A 138 11.10 -8.62 11.60
CA GLN A 138 10.87 -9.53 12.72
C GLN A 138 9.80 -10.59 12.41
N ARG A 139 10.21 -11.86 12.31
CA ARG A 139 9.32 -13.02 12.10
C ARG A 139 8.44 -13.33 13.32
N LEU A 140 7.36 -14.06 13.11
CA LEU A 140 6.33 -14.33 14.12
C LEU A 140 6.91 -14.92 15.42
N ALA A 141 7.78 -15.93 15.30
CA ALA A 141 8.34 -16.61 16.47
C ALA A 141 9.18 -15.67 17.36
N ALA A 142 9.93 -14.75 16.77
CA ALA A 142 10.71 -13.76 17.50
C ALA A 142 9.79 -12.78 18.23
N TYR A 143 8.73 -12.30 17.57
CA TYR A 143 7.76 -11.41 18.19
C TYR A 143 6.99 -12.07 19.34
N GLN A 144 6.60 -13.35 19.18
CA GLN A 144 5.96 -14.12 20.25
C GLN A 144 6.90 -14.36 21.45
N ALA A 145 8.19 -14.59 21.21
CA ALA A 145 9.18 -14.74 22.28
C ALA A 145 9.32 -13.48 23.15
N GLU A 146 9.01 -12.31 22.61
CA GLU A 146 8.97 -11.02 23.32
C GLU A 146 7.63 -10.76 24.03
N GLY A 147 6.67 -11.70 23.95
CA GLY A 147 5.33 -11.58 24.54
C GLY A 147 4.26 -11.06 23.58
N GLY A 148 4.56 -10.92 22.29
CA GLY A 148 3.58 -10.56 21.26
C GLY A 148 2.38 -11.51 21.25
N PHE A 149 1.21 -10.97 20.91
CA PHE A 149 -0.11 -11.62 20.90
C PHE A 149 -0.70 -11.98 22.27
N THR A 150 -0.02 -11.67 23.38
CA THR A 150 -0.56 -11.92 24.73
C THR A 150 -1.84 -11.14 24.98
N LEU A 151 -1.87 -9.84 24.62
CA LEU A 151 -3.05 -9.00 24.83
C LEU A 151 -4.21 -9.45 23.94
N LEU A 152 -3.94 -9.83 22.69
CA LEU A 152 -4.97 -10.40 21.82
C LEU A 152 -5.55 -11.70 22.41
N ALA A 153 -4.70 -12.58 22.95
CA ALA A 153 -5.15 -13.83 23.58
C ALA A 153 -5.99 -13.57 24.84
N ASP A 154 -5.60 -12.60 25.67
CA ASP A 154 -6.35 -12.20 26.86
C ASP A 154 -7.71 -11.59 26.52
N LEU A 155 -7.77 -10.76 25.47
CA LEU A 155 -9.01 -10.19 24.96
C LEU A 155 -9.96 -11.27 24.45
N ARG A 156 -9.46 -12.20 23.61
CA ARG A 156 -10.26 -13.31 23.06
C ARG A 156 -10.75 -14.28 24.14
N ALA A 157 -9.97 -14.48 25.20
CA ALA A 157 -10.35 -15.31 26.34
C ALA A 157 -11.25 -14.59 27.36
N GLY A 158 -11.54 -13.30 27.17
CA GLY A 158 -12.32 -12.49 28.10
C GLY A 158 -11.61 -12.15 29.41
N ARG A 159 -10.29 -12.34 29.50
CA ARG A 159 -9.47 -11.92 30.64
C ARG A 159 -9.30 -10.40 30.69
N VAL A 160 -9.29 -9.76 29.52
CA VAL A 160 -9.39 -8.31 29.34
C VAL A 160 -10.69 -8.03 28.60
N SER A 161 -11.56 -7.18 29.17
CA SER A 161 -12.79 -6.75 28.52
C SER A 161 -12.53 -5.57 27.58
N VAL A 162 -13.43 -5.38 26.61
CA VAL A 162 -13.36 -4.21 25.71
C VAL A 162 -13.48 -2.89 26.49
N ASP A 163 -14.31 -2.84 27.54
CA ASP A 163 -14.45 -1.65 28.37
C ASP A 163 -13.17 -1.33 29.14
N GLN A 164 -12.46 -2.35 29.64
CA GLN A 164 -11.15 -2.17 30.28
C GLN A 164 -10.13 -1.60 29.29
N LEU A 165 -10.06 -2.16 28.08
CA LEU A 165 -9.16 -1.68 27.03
C LEU A 165 -9.52 -0.25 26.57
N ALA A 166 -10.80 0.06 26.42
CA ALA A 166 -11.27 1.41 26.09
C ALA A 166 -10.86 2.41 27.18
N GLY A 167 -11.02 2.06 28.46
CA GLY A 167 -10.57 2.89 29.58
C GLY A 167 -9.05 3.11 29.60
N MET A 168 -8.25 2.08 29.28
CA MET A 168 -6.79 2.21 29.14
C MET A 168 -6.42 3.17 28.00
N LEU A 169 -7.07 3.05 26.84
CA LEU A 169 -6.83 3.91 25.67
C LEU A 169 -7.26 5.36 25.91
N GLU A 170 -8.37 5.56 26.61
CA GLU A 170 -8.83 6.88 27.04
C GLU A 170 -7.85 7.53 28.02
N ALA A 171 -7.40 6.79 29.04
CA ALA A 171 -6.40 7.25 30.00
C ALA A 171 -5.04 7.57 29.35
N ALA A 172 -4.65 6.78 28.34
CA ALA A 172 -3.45 7.03 27.54
C ALA A 172 -3.60 8.24 26.59
N GLY A 173 -4.84 8.73 26.39
CA GLY A 173 -5.11 9.83 25.48
C GLY A 173 -4.77 9.51 24.02
N LEU A 174 -4.93 8.26 23.58
CA LEU A 174 -4.59 7.87 22.21
C LEU A 174 -5.50 8.58 21.21
N ARG A 175 -4.88 9.21 20.22
CA ARG A 175 -5.53 9.94 19.12
C ARG A 175 -5.03 9.40 17.78
N GLY A 176 -5.85 9.57 16.74
CA GLY A 176 -5.48 9.17 15.39
C GLY A 176 -4.19 9.86 14.91
N LEU A 177 -3.22 9.05 14.49
CA LEU A 177 -1.89 9.50 14.06
C LEU A 177 -1.80 9.81 12.54
N GLY A 178 -2.94 9.84 11.85
CA GLY A 178 -3.05 10.23 10.44
C GLY A 178 -3.22 11.74 10.20
N GLY A 179 -3.10 12.57 11.25
CA GLY A 179 -3.19 14.03 11.16
C GLY A 179 -4.46 14.64 11.76
N ALA A 180 -5.63 14.00 11.60
CA ALA A 180 -6.90 14.52 12.13
C ALA A 180 -7.00 14.51 13.67
N GLY A 181 -6.23 13.63 14.34
CA GLY A 181 -6.15 13.63 15.80
C GLY A 181 -7.46 13.33 16.53
N PHE A 182 -8.38 12.57 15.95
CA PHE A 182 -9.62 12.18 16.62
C PHE A 182 -9.34 11.11 17.70
N PRO A 183 -9.98 11.15 18.90
CA PRO A 183 -9.78 10.12 19.93
C PRO A 183 -10.16 8.72 19.45
N THR A 184 -9.21 7.78 19.48
CA THR A 184 -9.36 6.44 18.87
C THR A 184 -10.52 5.65 19.49
N PHE A 185 -10.58 5.61 20.83
CA PHE A 185 -11.62 4.86 21.54
C PHE A 185 -13.04 5.38 21.27
N ARG A 186 -13.21 6.69 21.05
CA ARG A 186 -14.52 7.27 20.69
C ARG A 186 -14.96 6.82 19.30
N LYS A 187 -14.03 6.81 18.32
CA LYS A 187 -14.32 6.33 16.97
C LYS A 187 -14.75 4.87 17.00
N TRP A 188 -14.06 4.04 17.78
CA TRP A 188 -14.44 2.64 17.98
C TRP A 188 -15.81 2.49 18.63
N GLY A 189 -16.13 3.32 19.64
CA GLY A 189 -17.44 3.34 20.28
C GLY A 189 -18.58 3.65 19.30
N PHE A 190 -18.38 4.62 18.40
CA PHE A 190 -19.37 4.94 17.36
C PHE A 190 -19.59 3.76 16.40
N VAL A 191 -18.52 3.15 15.89
CA VAL A 191 -18.64 1.98 15.00
C VAL A 191 -19.33 0.82 15.70
N ARG A 192 -18.99 0.54 16.97
CA ARG A 192 -19.58 -0.56 17.74
C ARG A 192 -21.06 -0.34 18.08
N ALA A 193 -21.55 0.89 18.05
CA ALA A 193 -22.96 1.19 18.25
C ALA A 193 -23.83 0.87 17.01
N GLU A 194 -23.22 0.73 15.84
CA GLU A 194 -23.91 0.40 14.59
C GLU A 194 -24.16 -1.11 14.43
N PRO A 195 -25.20 -1.53 13.70
CA PRO A 195 -25.48 -2.93 13.41
C PRO A 195 -24.34 -3.64 12.66
N ALA A 196 -24.21 -4.95 12.87
CA ALA A 196 -23.34 -5.80 12.06
C ALA A 196 -23.92 -6.00 10.63
N PRO A 197 -23.09 -6.29 9.61
CA PRO A 197 -21.63 -6.45 9.66
C PRO A 197 -20.89 -5.11 9.73
N ARG A 198 -19.86 -5.06 10.58
CA ARG A 198 -18.92 -3.95 10.70
C ARG A 198 -17.61 -4.33 10.02
N TYR A 199 -16.90 -3.35 9.49
CA TYR A 199 -15.59 -3.54 8.87
C TYR A 199 -14.59 -2.58 9.46
N MET A 200 -13.32 -2.97 9.46
CA MET A 200 -12.22 -2.10 9.81
C MET A 200 -11.37 -1.85 8.57
N VAL A 201 -10.91 -0.62 8.40
CA VAL A 201 -10.00 -0.26 7.33
C VAL A 201 -8.78 0.42 7.94
N ILE A 202 -7.61 -0.08 7.58
CA ILE A 202 -6.32 0.48 7.95
C ILE A 202 -5.77 1.19 6.72
N ASN A 203 -5.55 2.49 6.88
CA ASN A 203 -4.93 3.33 5.87
C ASN A 203 -3.40 3.24 5.98
N ALA A 204 -2.77 2.61 4.98
CA ALA A 204 -1.33 2.56 4.79
C ALA A 204 -0.95 3.15 3.42
N ASP A 205 -1.68 4.17 2.96
CA ASP A 205 -1.37 4.87 1.71
C ASP A 205 -0.18 5.84 1.87
N GLU A 206 0.05 6.35 3.09
CA GLU A 206 1.17 7.25 3.48
C GLU A 206 1.59 8.24 2.38
N GLY A 207 0.62 8.89 1.73
CA GLY A 207 0.86 9.69 0.53
C GLY A 207 1.53 11.05 0.76
N GLU A 208 1.43 11.59 1.98
CA GLU A 208 1.92 12.94 2.32
C GLU A 208 3.45 13.03 2.19
N PRO A 209 3.98 13.90 1.31
CA PRO A 209 5.42 14.05 1.12
C PRO A 209 6.19 14.31 2.42
N GLY A 210 7.24 13.52 2.64
CA GLY A 210 8.06 13.61 3.86
C GLY A 210 7.61 12.67 4.99
N THR A 211 6.45 12.01 4.85
CA THR A 211 5.96 11.03 5.81
C THR A 211 6.51 9.65 5.49
N ILE A 212 7.19 9.04 6.47
CA ILE A 212 7.89 7.75 6.33
C ILE A 212 7.69 6.86 7.58
N LYS A 213 6.83 7.29 8.50
CA LYS A 213 6.63 6.67 9.82
C LYS A 213 5.97 5.31 9.70
N ASP A 214 4.98 5.16 8.81
CA ASP A 214 4.21 3.95 8.65
C ASP A 214 5.07 2.90 7.97
N ARG A 215 5.77 3.28 6.89
CA ARG A 215 6.79 2.41 6.29
C ARG A 215 7.81 1.94 7.33
N HIS A 216 8.35 2.85 8.15
CA HIS A 216 9.34 2.50 9.16
C HIS A 216 8.84 1.40 10.12
N TYR A 217 7.59 1.48 10.58
CA TYR A 217 7.02 0.45 11.45
C TYR A 217 6.70 -0.85 10.71
N LEU A 218 6.12 -0.76 9.51
CA LEU A 218 5.75 -1.92 8.70
C LEU A 218 6.97 -2.73 8.25
N GLU A 219 8.10 -2.07 7.97
CA GLU A 219 9.35 -2.73 7.58
C GLU A 219 10.04 -3.45 8.73
N ARG A 220 9.80 -3.04 9.99
CA ARG A 220 10.55 -3.55 11.15
C ARG A 220 9.73 -4.49 12.01
N SER A 221 8.50 -4.11 12.29
CA SER A 221 7.62 -4.73 13.28
C SER A 221 6.22 -5.01 12.72
N PRO A 222 6.09 -5.71 11.57
CA PRO A 222 4.78 -5.95 10.95
C PRO A 222 3.84 -6.75 11.86
N HIS A 223 4.37 -7.69 12.67
CA HIS A 223 3.55 -8.45 13.62
C HIS A 223 2.95 -7.59 14.73
N GLN A 224 3.66 -6.57 15.22
CA GLN A 224 3.14 -5.62 16.19
C GLN A 224 1.97 -4.83 15.60
N PHE A 225 2.13 -4.39 14.35
CA PHE A 225 1.08 -3.72 13.61
C PHE A 225 -0.15 -4.64 13.42
N LEU A 226 0.06 -5.89 13.01
CA LEU A 226 -1.02 -6.86 12.80
C LEU A 226 -1.70 -7.30 14.11
N GLU A 227 -0.97 -7.40 15.23
CA GLU A 227 -1.58 -7.59 16.55
C GLU A 227 -2.51 -6.42 16.89
N GLY A 228 -2.04 -5.18 16.70
CA GLY A 228 -2.86 -3.98 16.88
C GLY A 228 -4.10 -3.99 15.99
N ALA A 229 -3.98 -4.45 14.74
CA ALA A 229 -5.09 -4.63 13.81
C ALA A 229 -6.11 -5.64 14.35
N LEU A 230 -5.67 -6.82 14.77
CA LEU A 230 -6.57 -7.88 15.29
C LEU A 230 -7.24 -7.47 16.61
N ILE A 231 -6.54 -6.77 17.49
CA ILE A 231 -7.12 -6.22 18.73
C ILE A 231 -8.19 -5.20 18.38
N SER A 232 -7.89 -4.27 17.47
CA SER A 232 -8.84 -3.23 17.04
C SER A 232 -10.09 -3.86 16.40
N ALA A 233 -9.90 -4.87 15.54
CA ALA A 233 -10.96 -5.63 14.90
C ALA A 233 -11.85 -6.35 15.93
N ALA A 234 -11.25 -6.99 16.95
CA ALA A 234 -11.99 -7.63 18.03
C ALA A 234 -12.78 -6.62 18.88
N VAL A 235 -12.23 -5.43 19.12
CA VAL A 235 -12.91 -4.37 19.88
C VAL A 235 -14.15 -3.86 19.14
N VAL A 236 -14.05 -3.60 17.84
CA VAL A 236 -15.20 -3.13 17.04
C VAL A 236 -16.06 -4.27 16.50
N ASP A 237 -15.72 -5.53 16.82
CA ASP A 237 -16.37 -6.75 16.30
C ASP A 237 -16.52 -6.68 14.77
N ALA A 238 -15.40 -6.41 14.11
CA ALA A 238 -15.29 -6.33 12.67
C ALA A 238 -15.35 -7.73 12.05
N LYS A 239 -16.16 -7.87 10.99
CA LYS A 239 -16.22 -9.06 10.16
C LYS A 239 -14.93 -9.30 9.38
N ALA A 240 -14.27 -8.23 8.94
CA ALA A 240 -12.98 -8.27 8.25
C ALA A 240 -12.24 -6.93 8.42
N THR A 241 -10.92 -7.02 8.36
CA THR A 241 -10.00 -5.87 8.38
C THR A 241 -9.33 -5.73 7.02
N TYR A 242 -9.55 -4.59 6.35
CA TYR A 242 -8.86 -4.27 5.11
C TYR A 242 -7.63 -3.42 5.41
N ILE A 243 -6.50 -3.77 4.81
CA ILE A 243 -5.27 -2.97 4.87
C ILE A 243 -5.07 -2.43 3.47
N TYR A 244 -5.22 -1.12 3.29
CA TYR A 244 -4.98 -0.46 2.01
C TYR A 244 -3.54 0.04 1.99
N LEU A 245 -2.66 -0.71 1.33
CA LEU A 245 -1.24 -0.40 1.20
C LEU A 245 -0.99 0.21 -0.18
N ARG A 246 -0.36 1.38 -0.21
CA ARG A 246 0.02 2.05 -1.46
C ARG A 246 0.87 1.17 -2.38
N ASP A 247 0.87 1.48 -3.67
CA ASP A 247 1.61 0.69 -4.66
C ASP A 247 3.13 0.90 -4.55
N GLU A 248 3.55 2.09 -4.14
CA GLU A 248 4.96 2.51 -4.07
C GLU A 248 5.75 1.76 -2.99
N TYR A 249 5.11 0.85 -2.23
CA TYR A 249 5.75 -0.04 -1.27
C TYR A 249 5.74 -1.52 -1.71
N PRO A 250 6.31 -1.88 -2.88
CA PRO A 250 6.26 -3.25 -3.41
C PRO A 250 6.91 -4.28 -2.47
N GLY A 251 8.00 -3.91 -1.78
CA GLY A 251 8.61 -4.78 -0.77
C GLY A 251 7.71 -5.04 0.44
N LEU A 252 6.93 -4.04 0.89
CA LEU A 252 6.00 -4.22 2.00
C LEU A 252 4.77 -5.05 1.64
N HIS A 253 4.33 -5.05 0.37
CA HIS A 253 3.30 -5.98 -0.09
C HIS A 253 3.73 -7.42 0.17
N HIS A 254 4.98 -7.75 -0.16
CA HIS A 254 5.55 -9.07 0.13
C HIS A 254 5.63 -9.36 1.62
N VAL A 255 6.18 -8.43 2.42
CA VAL A 255 6.29 -8.56 3.89
C VAL A 255 4.93 -8.83 4.53
N LEU A 256 3.91 -8.02 4.19
CA LEU A 256 2.58 -8.17 4.80
C LEU A 256 1.86 -9.43 4.33
N HIS A 257 1.99 -9.83 3.05
CA HIS A 257 1.45 -11.11 2.59
C HIS A 257 2.05 -12.28 3.38
N GLU A 258 3.36 -12.30 3.58
CA GLU A 258 4.02 -13.36 4.36
C GLU A 258 3.62 -13.30 5.85
N ALA A 259 3.63 -12.12 6.47
CA ALA A 259 3.26 -11.95 7.87
C ALA A 259 1.81 -12.39 8.14
N ILE A 260 0.87 -12.04 7.25
CA ILE A 260 -0.53 -12.50 7.33
C ILE A 260 -0.59 -14.03 7.23
N ALA A 261 0.16 -14.64 6.29
CA ALA A 261 0.21 -16.09 6.15
C ALA A 261 0.80 -16.78 7.39
N GLU A 262 1.81 -16.18 8.06
CA GLU A 262 2.33 -16.69 9.34
C GLU A 262 1.24 -16.70 10.43
N LEU A 263 0.42 -15.64 10.51
CA LEU A 263 -0.68 -15.57 11.47
C LEU A 263 -1.78 -16.59 11.19
N GLU A 264 -2.14 -16.80 9.92
CA GLU A 264 -3.10 -17.82 9.51
C GLU A 264 -2.59 -19.23 9.83
N ALA A 265 -1.32 -19.53 9.51
CA ALA A 265 -0.71 -20.82 9.81
C ALA A 265 -0.62 -21.10 11.32
N ALA A 266 -0.43 -20.06 12.14
CA ALA A 266 -0.40 -20.16 13.60
C ALA A 266 -1.79 -20.19 14.26
N GLY A 267 -2.87 -20.05 13.48
CA GLY A 267 -4.25 -19.96 14.00
C GLY A 267 -4.53 -18.67 14.79
N LEU A 268 -3.70 -17.64 14.60
CA LEU A 268 -3.91 -16.31 15.21
C LEU A 268 -4.90 -15.47 14.41
N ALA A 269 -5.03 -15.73 13.11
CA ALA A 269 -6.04 -15.17 12.23
C ALA A 269 -6.69 -16.28 11.39
N THR A 270 -7.92 -16.07 10.97
CA THR A 270 -8.63 -16.94 10.02
C THR A 270 -8.46 -16.35 8.61
N PRO A 271 -8.36 -17.19 7.55
CA PRO A 271 -8.38 -16.68 6.18
C PRO A 271 -9.57 -15.75 5.92
N GLY A 272 -9.27 -14.51 5.55
CA GLY A 272 -10.27 -13.45 5.32
C GLY A 272 -10.49 -12.49 6.48
N ASP A 273 -9.92 -12.75 7.67
CA ASP A 273 -9.95 -11.79 8.80
C ASP A 273 -9.15 -10.52 8.47
N ILE A 274 -8.02 -10.70 7.79
CA ILE A 274 -7.16 -9.62 7.30
C ILE A 274 -7.08 -9.73 5.78
N VAL A 275 -7.40 -8.63 5.10
CA VAL A 275 -7.41 -8.54 3.64
C VAL A 275 -6.50 -7.40 3.21
N LEU A 276 -5.32 -7.76 2.68
CA LEU A 276 -4.40 -6.79 2.10
C LEU A 276 -4.92 -6.33 0.72
N ARG A 277 -4.82 -5.02 0.46
CA ARG A 277 -5.27 -4.37 -0.76
C ARG A 277 -4.19 -3.46 -1.29
N ARG A 278 -3.97 -3.54 -2.60
CA ARG A 278 -2.99 -2.74 -3.32
C ARG A 278 -3.67 -1.48 -3.86
N GLY A 279 -3.17 -0.32 -3.45
CA GLY A 279 -3.51 0.95 -4.08
C GLY A 279 -2.87 1.09 -5.46
N ALA A 280 -3.22 2.15 -6.19
CA ALA A 280 -2.73 2.35 -7.57
C ALA A 280 -2.20 3.78 -7.83
N GLY A 281 -1.61 4.41 -6.81
CA GLY A 281 -0.90 5.69 -6.97
C GLY A 281 -1.81 6.92 -7.01
N ALA A 282 -2.77 7.01 -6.10
CA ALA A 282 -3.67 8.16 -5.97
C ALA A 282 -3.60 8.75 -4.56
N TYR A 283 -2.95 9.90 -4.41
CA TYR A 283 -2.78 10.60 -3.12
C TYR A 283 -4.11 10.86 -2.38
N ILE A 284 -5.18 11.14 -3.13
CA ILE A 284 -6.50 11.39 -2.55
C ILE A 284 -7.08 10.18 -1.83
N CYS A 285 -6.67 8.96 -2.18
CA CYS A 285 -7.05 7.73 -1.48
C CYS A 285 -6.46 7.65 -0.06
N GLY A 286 -5.64 8.61 0.38
CA GLY A 286 -5.31 8.81 1.79
C GLY A 286 -6.47 9.40 2.61
N GLU A 287 -7.51 9.97 1.98
CA GLU A 287 -8.73 10.44 2.63
C GLU A 287 -9.67 9.27 2.95
N GLU A 288 -10.39 9.34 4.07
CA GLU A 288 -11.16 8.20 4.61
C GLU A 288 -12.25 7.69 3.65
N SER A 289 -13.05 8.58 3.06
CA SER A 289 -14.11 8.18 2.12
C SER A 289 -13.56 7.74 0.77
N ALA A 290 -12.56 8.45 0.25
CA ALA A 290 -11.85 8.11 -0.97
C ALA A 290 -11.25 6.70 -0.95
N LEU A 291 -10.63 6.36 0.18
CA LEU A 291 -10.05 5.03 0.40
C LEU A 291 -11.12 3.94 0.33
N ILE A 292 -12.30 4.18 0.90
CA ILE A 292 -13.41 3.21 0.88
C ILE A 292 -13.94 3.03 -0.53
N GLU A 293 -14.15 4.11 -1.30
CA GLU A 293 -14.58 4.01 -2.70
C GLU A 293 -13.55 3.23 -3.55
N SER A 294 -12.26 3.48 -3.33
CA SER A 294 -11.16 2.72 -3.92
C SER A 294 -11.25 1.23 -3.58
N LEU A 295 -11.46 0.88 -2.30
CA LEU A 295 -11.68 -0.50 -1.88
C LEU A 295 -12.89 -1.15 -2.55
N GLU A 296 -13.96 -0.40 -2.78
CA GLU A 296 -15.15 -0.88 -3.51
C GLU A 296 -14.91 -1.03 -5.02
N GLY A 297 -13.76 -0.59 -5.52
CA GLY A 297 -13.37 -0.68 -6.92
C GLY A 297 -13.94 0.43 -7.78
N LYS A 298 -14.13 1.62 -7.19
CA LYS A 298 -14.54 2.86 -7.86
C LYS A 298 -13.40 3.88 -7.76
N PRO A 299 -13.47 5.01 -8.50
CA PRO A 299 -12.59 6.14 -8.26
C PRO A 299 -12.68 6.62 -6.81
N GLY A 300 -11.52 6.85 -6.18
CA GLY A 300 -11.40 7.44 -4.85
C GLY A 300 -11.64 8.94 -4.83
#